data_AF-A0A7H0H9B2-F1
#
_entry.id   AF-A0A7H0H9B2-F1
#
_cell.length_a   1.000
_cell.length_b   1.000
_cell.length_c   1.000
_cell.angle_alpha   90.00
_cell.angle_beta   90.00
_cell.angle_gamma   90.00
#
_symmetry.space_group_name_H-M   'P 1'
#
loop_
_entity.id
_entity.type
_entity.pdbx_description
1 polymer ?
#
loop_
_entity_poly.entity_id
_entity_poly.type
_entity_poly.pdbx_seq_one_letter_code
_entity_poly.pdbx_strand_id
1 'polypeptide(L)' 'MLVLSVTGGRPGATYECVLLGADESRTSGGSWTLADPGYGRTPSGAWLVPVDRTGVVGVELVTPEGKVWASAPL' A
#
# COMPACT_ATOMS: atom_id res chain seq x y z
N MET A 1 3.54 3.33 -13.33
CA MET A 1 4.08 2.58 -12.17
C MET A 1 4.19 3.54 -11.00
N LEU A 2 3.81 3.10 -9.81
CA LEU A 2 3.90 3.87 -8.57
C LEU A 2 4.90 3.21 -7.61
N VAL A 3 5.64 4.02 -6.85
CA VAL A 3 6.54 3.53 -5.80
C VAL A 3 5.98 3.95 -4.45
N LEU A 4 5.62 2.97 -3.63
CA LEU A 4 5.18 3.18 -2.25
C LEU A 4 6.37 2.98 -1.32
N SER A 5 6.72 4.02 -0.56
CA SER A 5 7.70 3.93 0.51
C SER A 5 6.98 3.75 1.84
N VAL A 6 7.03 2.55 2.40
CA VAL A 6 6.48 2.25 3.73
C VAL A 6 7.59 2.40 4.74
N THR A 7 7.46 3.39 5.63
CA THR A 7 8.49 3.74 6.63
C THR A 7 8.23 3.12 8.01
N GLY A 8 7.08 2.47 8.19
CA GLY A 8 6.70 1.80 9.43
C GLY A 8 5.42 1.00 9.21
N GLY A 9 5.25 -0.10 9.95
CA GLY A 9 4.08 -0.96 9.89
C GLY A 9 4.20 -2.15 10.84
N ARG A 10 3.21 -3.05 10.82
CA ARG A 10 3.31 -4.30 11.59
C ARG A 10 4.23 -5.29 10.85
N PRO A 11 5.26 -5.85 11.49
CA PRO A 11 6.10 -6.86 10.85
C PRO A 11 5.26 -8.08 10.46
N GLY A 12 5.49 -8.61 9.26
CA GLY A 12 4.76 -9.77 8.73
C GLY A 12 3.30 -9.49 8.34
N ALA A 13 2.81 -8.25 8.48
CA ALA A 13 1.46 -7.92 8.07
C ALA A 13 1.36 -7.80 6.54
N THR A 14 0.26 -8.31 6.01
CA THR A 14 -0.10 -8.16 4.59
C THR A 14 -1.06 -7.01 4.43
N TYR A 15 -0.82 -6.19 3.42
CA TYR A 15 -1.68 -5.08 3.02
C TYR A 15 -2.04 -5.20 1.55
N GLU A 16 -3.29 -4.90 1.22
CA GLU A 16 -3.71 -4.63 -0.16
C GLU A 16 -3.49 -3.14 -0.46
N CYS A 17 -2.88 -2.83 -1.61
CA CYS A 17 -2.88 -1.46 -2.12
C CYS A 17 -4.14 -1.25 -2.92
N VAL A 18 -4.98 -0.31 -2.50
CA VAL A 18 -6.12 0.17 -3.26
C VAL A 18 -5.75 1.49 -3.91
N LEU A 19 -5.75 1.52 -5.24
CA LEU A 19 -5.60 2.72 -6.05
C LEU A 19 -6.94 3.47 -6.08
N LEU A 20 -6.90 4.76 -5.77
CA LEU A 20 -8.06 5.65 -5.80
C LEU A 20 -8.03 6.48 -7.10
N GLY A 21 -9.10 6.42 -7.89
CA GLY A 21 -9.30 7.24 -9.08
C GLY A 21 -9.98 8.58 -8.77
N ALA A 22 -9.78 9.57 -9.63
CA ALA A 22 -10.47 10.87 -9.57
C ALA A 22 -12.00 10.75 -9.71
N ASP A 23 -12.47 9.65 -10.29
CA ASP A 23 -13.87 9.27 -10.50
C ASP A 23 -14.45 8.48 -9.31
N GLU A 24 -13.79 8.54 -8.14
CA GLU A 24 -14.10 7.74 -6.95
C GLU A 24 -13.92 6.22 -7.15
N SER A 25 -13.34 5.77 -8.26
CA SER A 25 -13.09 4.35 -8.50
C SER A 25 -12.02 3.80 -7.55
N ARG A 26 -12.20 2.55 -7.14
CA ARG A 26 -11.28 1.81 -6.27
C ARG A 26 -10.82 0.55 -6.97
N THR A 27 -9.50 0.37 -7.07
CA THR A 27 -8.91 -0.75 -7.82
C THR A 27 -7.77 -1.37 -7.04
N SER A 28 -7.66 -2.69 -7.03
CA SER A 28 -6.52 -3.36 -6.43
C SER A 28 -5.25 -3.11 -7.24
N GLY A 29 -4.22 -2.56 -6.59
CA GLY A 29 -2.84 -2.51 -7.05
C GLY A 29 -2.03 -3.76 -6.65
N GLY A 30 -2.68 -4.74 -6.02
CA GLY A 30 -2.08 -5.98 -5.52
C GLY A 30 -1.93 -5.99 -4.01
N SER A 31 -1.25 -7.03 -3.50
CA SER A 31 -0.99 -7.21 -2.08
C SER A 31 0.49 -7.38 -1.82
N TRP A 32 0.96 -6.84 -0.69
CA TRP A 32 2.34 -6.94 -0.27
C TRP A 32 2.43 -7.20 1.23
N THR A 33 3.31 -8.13 1.62
CA THR A 33 3.62 -8.42 3.02
C THR A 33 4.86 -7.63 3.42
N LEU A 34 4.71 -6.81 4.47
CA LEU A 34 5.82 -6.05 5.03
C LEU A 34 6.78 -7.03 5.73
N ALA A 35 7.99 -7.13 5.19
CA ALA A 35 9.01 -8.01 5.74
C ALA A 35 9.30 -7.67 7.20
N ASP A 36 9.49 -8.69 8.04
CA ASP A 36 10.02 -8.51 9.38
C ASP A 36 11.54 -8.34 9.30
N PRO A 37 12.08 -7.16 9.66
CA PRO A 37 13.52 -6.93 9.63
C PRO A 37 14.26 -7.64 10.77
N GLY A 38 13.56 -8.22 11.75
CA GLY A 38 14.13 -8.80 12.96
C GLY A 38 14.74 -7.75 13.90
N TYR A 39 15.11 -8.19 15.11
CA TYR A 39 15.91 -7.43 16.09
C TYR A 39 15.41 -5.98 16.37
N GLY A 40 14.11 -5.81 16.63
CA GLY A 40 13.56 -4.53 17.10
C GLY A 40 13.64 -3.37 16.10
N ARG A 41 13.94 -3.65 14.83
CA ARG A 41 13.96 -2.65 13.76
C ARG A 41 12.53 -2.33 13.30
N THR A 42 12.30 -1.09 12.91
CA THR A 42 11.03 -0.67 12.32
C THR A 42 10.86 -1.35 10.94
N PRO A 43 9.79 -2.14 10.73
CA PRO A 43 9.49 -2.74 9.44
C PRO A 43 9.24 -1.65 8.40
N SER A 44 9.98 -1.69 7.30
CA SER A 44 9.93 -0.71 6.21
C SER A 44 10.26 -1.37 4.88
N GLY A 45 9.89 -0.73 3.77
CA GLY A 45 10.26 -1.21 2.45
C GLY A 45 9.65 -0.38 1.32
N ALA A 46 10.08 -0.68 0.10
CA ALA A 46 9.58 -0.07 -1.11
C ALA A 46 8.78 -1.10 -1.93
N TRP A 47 7.59 -0.71 -2.35
CA TRP A 47 6.72 -1.54 -3.16
C TRP A 47 6.42 -0.86 -4.50
N LEU A 48 6.75 -1.55 -5.58
CA LEU A 48 6.37 -1.16 -6.93
C LEU A 48 4.96 -1.66 -7.24
N VAL A 49 4.03 -0.72 -7.39
CA VAL A 49 2.64 -1.01 -7.75
C VAL A 49 2.47 -0.76 -9.25
N PRO A 50 2.12 -1.80 -10.04
CA PRO A 50 1.69 -1.61 -11.41
C PRO A 50 0.44 -0.72 -11.44
N VAL A 51 0.45 0.29 -12.31
CA VAL A 51 -0.70 1.16 -12.51
C VAL A 51 -1.00 1.12 -14.00
N ASP A 52 -2.13 0.50 -14.33
CA ASP A 52 -2.64 0.28 -15.68
C ASP A 52 -3.60 1.40 -16.13
N ARG A 53 -4.12 2.19 -15.18
CA ARG A 53 -5.03 3.31 -15.45
C ARG A 53 -4.40 4.68 -15.30
N THR A 54 -4.81 5.59 -16.16
CA THR A 54 -4.61 7.04 -16.00
C THR A 54 -5.59 7.59 -14.99
N GLY A 55 -5.19 8.59 -14.19
CA GLY A 55 -6.08 9.30 -13.28
C GLY A 55 -6.17 8.77 -11.84
N VAL A 56 -5.19 7.98 -11.40
CA VAL A 56 -5.01 7.69 -9.97
C VAL A 56 -4.67 9.00 -9.25
N VAL A 57 -5.34 9.26 -8.14
CA VAL A 57 -5.18 10.47 -7.30
C VAL A 57 -4.67 10.16 -5.90
N GLY A 58 -4.68 8.89 -5.50
CA GLY A 58 -4.19 8.46 -4.20
C GLY A 58 -4.14 6.96 -4.06
N VAL A 59 -3.69 6.53 -2.89
CA VAL A 59 -3.61 5.14 -2.49
C VAL A 59 -4.11 4.93 -1.07
N GLU A 60 -4.64 3.75 -0.81
CA GLU A 60 -4.90 3.24 0.52
C GLU A 60 -4.21 1.89 0.70
N LEU A 61 -3.62 1.66 1.85
CA LEU A 61 -3.15 0.35 2.29
C LEU A 61 -4.19 -0.22 3.24
N VAL A 62 -4.80 -1.33 2.83
CA VAL A 62 -5.94 -1.95 3.50
C VAL A 62 -5.51 -3.28 4.13
N THR A 63 -5.91 -3.52 5.37
CA THR A 63 -5.64 -4.78 6.08
C THR A 63 -6.54 -5.90 5.57
N PRO A 64 -6.25 -7.18 5.85
CA PRO A 64 -7.10 -8.29 5.44
C PRO A 64 -8.53 -8.22 5.98
N GLU A 65 -8.76 -7.48 7.07
CA GLU A 65 -10.08 -7.22 7.64
C GLU A 65 -10.85 -6.08 6.93
N GLY A 66 -10.30 -5.52 5.85
CA GLY A 66 -10.91 -4.45 5.07
C GLY A 66 -10.77 -3.05 5.68
N LYS A 67 -9.88 -2.86 6.66
CA LYS A 67 -9.66 -1.56 7.29
C LYS A 67 -8.53 -0.80 6.61
N VAL A 68 -8.74 0.47 6.32
CA VAL A 68 -7.65 1.36 5.87
C VAL A 68 -6.67 1.55 7.02
N TRP A 69 -5.44 1.11 6.80
CA TRP A 69 -4.34 1.29 7.74
C TRP A 69 -3.60 2.61 7.48
N ALA A 70 -3.34 2.92 6.22
CA ALA A 70 -2.66 4.14 5.80
C ALA A 70 -3.18 4.61 4.45
N SER A 71 -3.08 5.90 4.17
CA SER A 71 -3.41 6.48 2.87
C SER A 71 -2.45 7.60 2.51
N ALA A 72 -2.31 7.86 1.22
CA ALA A 72 -1.50 8.97 0.71
C ALA A 72 -2.09 9.50 -0.62
N PRO A 73 -2.13 10.82 -0.83
CA PRO A 73 -2.39 11.40 -2.15
C PRO A 73 -1.18 11.20 -3.08
N LEU A 74 -1.41 11.31 -4.39
CA LEU A 74 -0.35 11.34 -5.41
C LEU A 74 0.11 12.76 -5.75
#